data_AF-A0A957HR94-F1
#
_entry.id   AF-A0A957HR94-F1
#
_cell.length_a   1.000
_cell.length_b   1.000
_cell.length_c   1.000
_cell.angle_alpha   90.00
_cell.angle_beta   90.00
_cell.angle_gamma   90.00
#
_symmetry.space_group_name_H-M   'P 1'
#
loop_
_entity.id
_entity.type
_entity.pdbx_description
1 polymer ?
#
loop_
_entity_poly.entity_id
_entity_poly.type
_entity_poly.pdbx_seq_one_letter_code
_entity_poly.pdbx_strand_id
1 'polypeptide(L)'
;MLNPIRIILTYFRIGVLGELEYRANFFVQIFESIIGMVVSLGGLAVVFNHTDSLAGWLPDHLIALVGIHMLMGGLINLVINPSMQRFMEDVRKGTLDFVLTKPADSQLLVSVQRIEIWKLVDVGLGTAVLTVALVRLGTVIGWGETGV
;
A
#
# COMPACT_ATOMS: atom_id res chain seq x y z
N MET A 1 -17.95 2.63 -27.69
CA MET A 1 -16.69 2.43 -26.94
C MET A 1 -17.03 2.43 -25.45
N LEU A 2 -16.69 1.37 -24.72
CA LEU A 2 -16.94 1.31 -23.27
C LEU A 2 -16.07 2.34 -22.57
N ASN A 3 -16.65 3.12 -21.65
CA ASN A 3 -15.89 4.13 -20.90
C ASN A 3 -14.90 3.42 -19.94
N PRO A 4 -13.58 3.65 -20.03
CA PRO A 4 -12.57 3.00 -19.19
C PRO A 4 -12.85 3.18 -17.68
N ILE A 5 -13.38 4.35 -17.30
CA ILE A 5 -13.74 4.65 -15.90
C ILE A 5 -14.82 3.69 -15.38
N ARG A 6 -15.79 3.32 -16.22
CA ARG A 6 -16.87 2.40 -15.84
C ARG A 6 -16.35 0.98 -15.63
N ILE A 7 -15.34 0.57 -16.41
CA ILE A 7 -14.69 -0.74 -16.27
C ILE A 7 -13.96 -0.80 -14.93
N ILE A 8 -13.14 0.20 -14.62
CA ILE A 8 -12.42 0.31 -13.33
C ILE A 8 -13.40 0.25 -12.16
N LEU A 9 -14.49 1.04 -12.20
CA LEU A 9 -15.51 1.04 -11.13
C LEU A 9 -16.21 -0.31 -10.98
N THR A 10 -16.39 -1.06 -12.08
CA THR A 10 -17.01 -2.39 -12.04
C THR A 10 -16.10 -3.40 -11.36
N TYR A 11 -14.81 -3.43 -11.72
CA TYR A 11 -13.81 -4.29 -11.06
C TYR A 11 -13.62 -3.91 -9.60
N PHE A 12 -13.61 -2.62 -9.28
CA PHE A 12 -13.59 -2.14 -7.90
C PHE A 12 -14.80 -2.66 -7.12
N ARG A 13 -16.03 -2.52 -7.65
CA ARG A 13 -17.24 -3.01 -6.99
C ARG A 13 -17.22 -4.53 -6.78
N ILE A 14 -16.72 -5.29 -7.76
CA ILE A 14 -16.58 -6.75 -7.63
C ILE A 14 -15.58 -7.08 -6.52
N GLY A 15 -14.44 -6.37 -6.46
CA GLY A 15 -13.49 -6.48 -5.36
C GLY A 15 -14.15 -6.21 -4.01
N VAL A 16 -14.92 -5.13 -3.89
CA VAL A 16 -15.62 -4.77 -2.63
C VAL A 16 -16.57 -5.89 -2.22
N LEU A 17 -17.37 -6.41 -3.15
CA LEU A 17 -18.37 -7.43 -2.86
C LEU A 17 -17.75 -8.76 -2.44
N GLY A 18 -16.72 -9.22 -3.16
CA GLY A 18 -16.03 -10.47 -2.81
C GLY A 18 -15.34 -10.39 -1.45
N GLU A 19 -14.91 -9.19 -1.08
CA GLU A 19 -14.18 -9.00 0.17
C GLU A 19 -15.12 -8.82 1.38
N LEU A 20 -16.26 -8.15 1.20
CA LEU A 20 -17.31 -8.03 2.23
C LEU A 20 -17.99 -9.38 2.54
N GLU A 21 -17.95 -10.33 1.60
CA GLU A 21 -18.43 -11.70 1.81
C GLU A 21 -17.64 -12.40 2.94
N TYR A 22 -16.33 -12.19 2.99
CA TYR A 22 -15.44 -12.78 3.99
C TYR A 22 -15.08 -11.79 5.10
N ARG A 23 -16.08 -11.39 5.88
CA ARG A 23 -15.93 -10.46 7.01
C ARG A 23 -14.84 -10.88 8.02
N ALA A 24 -14.55 -12.18 8.17
CA ALA A 24 -13.45 -12.64 9.02
C ALA A 24 -12.08 -12.25 8.44
N ASN A 25 -11.90 -12.37 7.12
CA ASN A 25 -10.67 -11.95 6.43
C ASN A 25 -10.40 -10.46 6.63
N PHE A 26 -11.46 -9.64 6.64
CA PHE A 26 -11.35 -8.22 6.95
C PHE A 26 -10.61 -7.93 8.25
N PHE A 27 -11.10 -8.53 9.35
CA PHE A 27 -10.56 -8.27 10.68
C PHE A 27 -9.15 -8.84 10.82
N VAL A 28 -8.88 -9.99 10.21
CA VAL A 28 -7.54 -10.58 10.17
C VAL A 28 -6.56 -9.65 9.46
N GLN A 29 -6.93 -9.10 8.30
CA GLN A 29 -6.08 -8.19 7.52
C GLN A 29 -5.81 -6.89 8.29
N ILE A 30 -6.83 -6.28 8.91
CA ILE A 30 -6.62 -5.09 9.76
C ILE A 30 -5.65 -5.41 10.90
N PHE A 31 -5.85 -6.54 11.57
CA PHE A 31 -5.02 -6.94 12.70
C PHE A 31 -3.56 -7.19 12.26
N GLU A 32 -3.37 -7.85 11.13
CA GLU A 32 -2.07 -8.06 10.51
C GLU A 32 -1.37 -6.73 10.19
N SER A 33 -2.08 -5.79 9.56
CA SER A 33 -1.56 -4.45 9.25
C SER A 33 -1.13 -3.69 10.51
N ILE A 34 -1.93 -3.73 11.57
CA ILE A 34 -1.60 -3.09 12.85
C ILE A 34 -0.38 -3.75 13.49
N ILE A 35 -0.30 -5.09 13.50
CA ILE A 35 0.87 -5.80 14.01
C ILE A 35 2.12 -5.43 13.20
N GLY A 36 2.04 -5.41 11.88
CA GLY A 36 3.17 -5.03 11.02
C GLY A 36 3.67 -3.62 11.32
N MET A 37 2.75 -2.68 11.55
CA MET A 37 3.09 -1.31 11.98
C MET A 37 3.76 -1.31 13.37
N VAL A 38 3.21 -2.03 14.34
CA VAL A 38 3.77 -2.10 15.70
C VAL A 38 5.14 -2.75 15.71
N VAL A 39 5.35 -3.81 14.92
CA VAL A 39 6.64 -4.50 14.81
C VAL A 39 7.67 -3.61 14.13
N SER A 40 7.32 -2.91 13.04
CA SER A 40 8.26 -2.02 12.36
C SER A 40 8.67 -0.83 13.24
N LEU A 41 7.71 -0.16 13.88
CA LEU A 41 8.00 0.94 14.80
C LEU A 41 8.68 0.48 16.09
N GLY A 42 8.26 -0.67 16.64
CA GLY A 42 8.86 -1.27 17.82
C GLY A 42 10.30 -1.72 17.57
N GLY A 43 10.59 -2.30 16.41
CA GLY A 43 11.95 -2.63 15.99
C GLY A 43 12.83 -1.40 15.93
N LEU A 44 12.31 -0.30 15.38
CA LEU A 44 13.01 0.98 15.36
C LEU A 44 13.27 1.50 16.78
N ALA A 45 12.29 1.43 17.67
CA ALA A 45 12.42 1.85 19.07
C ALA A 45 13.49 1.05 19.82
N VAL A 46 13.58 -0.27 19.59
CA VAL A 46 14.62 -1.13 20.20
C VAL A 46 16.03 -0.73 19.73
N VAL A 47 16.18 -0.40 18.45
CA VAL A 47 17.46 0.06 17.89
C VAL A 47 17.88 1.39 18.52
N PHE A 48 16.97 2.37 18.55
CA PHE A 48 17.29 3.70 19.12
C PHE A 48 17.42 3.71 20.65
N ASN A 49 16.95 2.68 21.34
CA ASN A 49 17.23 2.51 22.77
C ASN A 49 18.73 2.25 23.04
N HIS A 50 19.48 1.79 22.04
CA HIS A 50 20.90 1.47 22.16
C HIS A 50 21.81 2.38 21.34
N THR A 51 21.25 3.26 20.49
CA THR A 51 22.02 4.14 19.59
C THR A 51 21.26 5.45 19.35
N ASP A 52 21.89 6.61 19.55
CA ASP A 52 21.23 7.91 19.37
C ASP A 52 21.03 8.31 17.89
N SER A 53 21.85 7.77 16.98
CA SER A 53 21.72 8.00 15.53
C SER A 53 22.18 6.80 14.73
N LEU A 54 21.48 6.48 13.65
CA LEU A 54 21.83 5.38 12.76
C LEU A 54 22.39 5.94 11.45
N ALA A 55 23.71 5.91 11.28
CA ALA A 55 24.37 6.46 10.09
C ALA A 55 23.97 7.91 9.75
N GLY A 56 23.79 8.76 10.77
CA GLY A 56 23.34 10.15 10.62
C GLY A 56 21.82 10.34 10.56
N TRP A 57 21.03 9.26 10.57
CA TRP A 57 19.58 9.33 10.62
C TRP A 57 19.09 9.40 12.07
N LEU A 58 18.34 10.47 12.35
CA LEU A 58 17.58 10.62 13.60
C LEU A 58 16.34 9.72 13.61
N PRO A 59 15.78 9.40 14.80
CA PRO A 59 14.59 8.57 14.93
C PRO A 59 13.43 9.01 14.03
N ASP A 60 13.14 10.31 13.99
CA ASP A 60 12.01 10.85 13.24
C ASP A 60 12.14 10.65 11.72
N HIS A 61 13.37 10.68 11.18
CA HIS A 61 13.61 10.40 9.76
C HIS A 61 13.32 8.94 9.40
N LEU A 62 13.66 8.00 10.29
CA LEU A 62 13.39 6.59 10.06
C LEU A 62 11.91 6.23 10.28
N ILE A 63 11.19 6.92 11.18
CA ILE A 63 9.73 6.80 11.28
C ILE A 63 9.07 7.27 9.97
N ALA A 64 9.54 8.37 9.38
CA ALA A 64 9.05 8.83 8.08
C ALA A 64 9.30 7.79 6.98
N LEU A 65 10.49 7.15 6.98
CA LEU A 65 10.82 6.08 6.04
C LEU A 65 9.89 4.87 6.20
N VAL A 66 9.55 4.47 7.43
CA VAL A 66 8.57 3.42 7.70
C VAL A 66 7.20 3.80 7.14
N GLY A 67 6.75 5.04 7.34
CA GLY A 67 5.50 5.54 6.78
C GLY A 67 5.46 5.47 5.25
N ILE A 68 6.53 5.92 4.57
CA ILE A 68 6.67 5.83 3.11
C ILE A 68 6.66 4.38 2.65
N HIS A 69 7.41 3.51 3.32
CA HIS A 69 7.48 2.09 3.00
C HIS A 69 6.10 1.42 3.09
N MET A 70 5.36 1.66 4.17
CA MET A 70 4.00 1.15 4.34
C MET A 70 3.04 1.71 3.28
N LEU A 71 3.11 3.00 2.99
CA LEU A 71 2.27 3.63 1.97
C LEU A 71 2.51 3.03 0.59
N MET A 72 3.78 2.93 0.18
CA MET A 72 4.16 2.35 -1.12
C MET A 72 3.81 0.86 -1.18
N GLY A 73 4.10 0.12 -0.11
CA GLY A 73 3.73 -1.30 -0.01
C GLY A 73 2.22 -1.51 -0.12
N GLY A 74 1.43 -0.70 0.58
CA GLY A 74 -0.03 -0.71 0.49
C GLY A 74 -0.53 -0.40 -0.92
N LEU A 75 0.02 0.63 -1.58
CA LEU A 75 -0.38 1.01 -2.94
C LEU A 75 -0.04 -0.08 -3.98
N ILE A 76 1.15 -0.67 -3.87
CA ILE A 76 1.59 -1.78 -4.73
C ILE A 76 0.68 -2.99 -4.50
N ASN A 77 0.40 -3.35 -3.25
CA ASN A 77 -0.44 -4.50 -2.93
C ASN A 77 -1.94 -4.26 -3.21
N LEU A 78 -2.39 -3.01 -3.28
CA LEU A 78 -3.78 -2.67 -3.59
C LEU A 78 -4.15 -3.02 -5.03
N VAL A 79 -3.28 -2.71 -6.01
CA VAL A 79 -3.62 -2.85 -7.44
C VAL A 79 -2.57 -3.65 -8.21
N ILE A 80 -1.29 -3.33 -8.02
CA ILE A 80 -0.21 -3.83 -8.89
C ILE A 80 0.06 -5.30 -8.63
N ASN A 81 0.31 -5.68 -7.37
CA ASN A 81 0.61 -7.06 -6.98
C ASN A 81 -0.52 -8.03 -7.37
N PRO A 82 -1.79 -7.81 -6.98
CA PRO A 82 -2.87 -8.74 -7.30
C PRO A 82 -3.13 -8.83 -8.81
N SER A 83 -2.99 -7.73 -9.55
CA SER A 83 -3.15 -7.72 -11.01
C SER A 83 -2.00 -8.47 -11.69
N MET A 84 -0.76 -8.28 -11.24
CA MET A 84 0.41 -9.01 -11.74
C MET A 84 0.32 -10.52 -11.47
N GLN A 85 -0.09 -10.92 -10.26
CA GLN A 85 -0.32 -12.33 -9.95
C GLN A 85 -1.37 -12.94 -10.88
N ARG A 86 -2.48 -12.22 -11.10
CA ARG A 86 -3.54 -12.69 -11.98
C ARG A 86 -3.09 -12.82 -13.43
N PHE A 87 -2.35 -11.83 -13.93
CA PHE A 87 -1.76 -11.87 -15.26
C PHE A 87 -0.84 -13.08 -15.43
N MET A 88 0.06 -13.32 -14.48
CA MET A 88 0.96 -14.47 -14.49
C MET A 88 0.19 -15.80 -14.47
N GLU A 89 -0.92 -15.87 -13.73
CA GLU A 89 -1.80 -17.03 -13.77
C GLU A 89 -2.48 -17.22 -15.12
N ASP A 90 -2.97 -16.14 -15.74
CA ASP A 90 -3.64 -16.19 -17.03
C ASP A 90 -2.65 -16.62 -18.15
N VAL A 91 -1.39 -16.19 -18.06
CA VAL A 91 -0.30 -16.68 -18.92
C VAL A 91 -0.05 -18.17 -18.68
N ARG A 92 0.12 -18.58 -17.41
CA ARG A 92 0.41 -19.98 -17.04
C ARG A 92 -0.70 -20.95 -17.46
N LYS A 93 -1.96 -20.51 -17.39
CA LYS A 93 -3.15 -21.32 -17.73
C LYS A 93 -3.53 -21.24 -19.21
N GLY A 94 -2.84 -20.40 -20.01
CA GLY A 94 -3.21 -20.15 -21.41
C GLY A 94 -4.56 -19.43 -21.57
N THR A 95 -5.06 -18.78 -20.51
CA THR A 95 -6.34 -18.07 -20.52
C THR A 95 -6.21 -16.60 -20.86
N LEU A 96 -4.99 -16.11 -21.12
CA LEU A 96 -4.73 -14.73 -21.52
C LEU A 96 -5.46 -14.36 -22.82
N ASP A 97 -5.61 -15.30 -23.76
CA ASP A 97 -6.30 -15.07 -25.03
C ASP A 97 -7.77 -14.65 -24.83
N PHE A 98 -8.42 -15.13 -23.76
CA PHE A 98 -9.77 -14.69 -23.39
C PHE A 98 -9.81 -13.26 -22.86
N VAL A 99 -8.71 -12.75 -22.31
CA VAL A 99 -8.60 -11.35 -21.88
C VAL A 99 -8.37 -10.46 -23.10
N LEU A 100 -7.50 -10.88 -24.02
CA LEU A 100 -7.14 -10.13 -25.23
C LEU A 100 -8.28 -10.01 -26.25
N THR A 101 -9.21 -10.97 -26.27
CA THR A 101 -10.37 -10.97 -27.18
C THR A 101 -11.55 -10.14 -26.67
N LYS A 102 -11.49 -9.60 -25.44
CA LYS A 102 -12.55 -8.73 -24.92
C LYS A 102 -12.56 -7.38 -25.66
N PRO A 103 -13.75 -6.80 -25.93
CA PRO A 103 -13.88 -5.53 -26.63
C PRO A 103 -13.61 -4.32 -25.70
N ALA A 104 -12.48 -4.34 -25.01
CA ALA A 104 -11.97 -3.27 -24.15
C ALA A 104 -10.44 -3.24 -24.20
N ASP A 105 -9.84 -2.15 -23.73
CA ASP A 105 -8.39 -1.99 -23.74
C ASP A 105 -7.71 -3.08 -22.88
N SER A 106 -6.95 -3.95 -23.54
CA SER A 106 -6.23 -5.07 -22.93
C SER A 106 -5.23 -4.60 -21.87
N GLN A 107 -4.57 -3.45 -22.08
CA GLN A 107 -3.60 -2.91 -21.14
C GLN A 107 -4.28 -2.48 -19.84
N LEU A 108 -5.46 -1.86 -19.94
CA LEU A 108 -6.25 -1.46 -18.79
C LEU A 108 -6.85 -2.67 -18.07
N LEU A 109 -7.32 -3.67 -18.82
CA LEU A 109 -7.88 -4.90 -18.25
C LEU A 109 -6.86 -5.71 -17.46
N VAL A 110 -5.63 -5.82 -17.96
CA VAL A 110 -4.54 -6.54 -17.28
C VAL A 110 -4.02 -5.76 -16.06
N SER A 111 -4.03 -4.43 -16.12
CA SER A 111 -3.48 -3.58 -15.06
C SER A 111 -4.42 -3.39 -13.86
N VAL A 112 -5.74 -3.50 -14.05
CA VAL A 112 -6.76 -3.26 -13.00
C VAL A 112 -7.65 -4.49 -12.78
N GLN A 113 -7.10 -5.68 -13.05
CA GLN A 113 -7.87 -6.91 -13.08
C GLN A 113 -8.37 -7.32 -11.69
N ARG A 114 -7.62 -6.99 -10.64
CA ARG A 114 -7.97 -7.30 -9.25
C ARG A 114 -7.52 -6.16 -8.34
N ILE A 115 -8.41 -5.77 -7.42
CA ILE A 115 -8.16 -4.72 -6.44
C ILE A 115 -8.37 -5.32 -5.05
N GLU A 116 -7.33 -5.27 -4.21
CA GLU A 116 -7.38 -5.74 -2.82
C GLU A 116 -7.64 -4.58 -1.86
N ILE A 117 -8.92 -4.34 -1.58
CA ILE A 117 -9.38 -3.16 -0.84
C ILE A 117 -8.83 -3.08 0.57
N TRP A 118 -8.50 -4.20 1.21
CA TRP A 118 -7.89 -4.19 2.54
C TRP A 118 -6.53 -3.51 2.58
N LYS A 119 -5.79 -3.49 1.48
CA LYS A 119 -4.52 -2.76 1.40
C LYS A 119 -4.70 -1.25 1.50
N LEU A 120 -5.93 -0.72 1.42
CA LEU A 120 -6.24 0.65 1.82
C LEU A 120 -5.98 0.92 3.31
N VAL A 121 -6.09 -0.09 4.17
CA VAL A 121 -5.73 0.03 5.59
C VAL A 121 -4.22 0.28 5.70
N ASP A 122 -3.39 -0.48 4.98
CA ASP A 122 -1.94 -0.27 4.93
C ASP A 122 -1.59 1.13 4.41
N VAL A 123 -2.26 1.59 3.34
CA VAL A 123 -2.10 2.96 2.82
C VAL A 123 -2.49 4.00 3.86
N GLY A 124 -3.62 3.81 4.56
CA GLY A 124 -4.11 4.70 5.60
C GLY A 124 -3.17 4.79 6.80
N LEU A 125 -2.70 3.64 7.29
CA LEU A 125 -1.74 3.57 8.39
C LEU A 125 -0.39 4.18 7.99
N GLY A 126 0.13 3.84 6.82
CA GLY A 126 1.36 4.42 6.29
C GLY A 126 1.28 5.95 6.15
N THR A 127 0.15 6.45 5.64
CA THR A 127 -0.13 7.89 5.54
C THR A 127 -0.20 8.56 6.92
N ALA A 128 -0.85 7.92 7.90
CA ALA A 128 -0.92 8.44 9.27
C ALA A 128 0.46 8.50 9.92
N VAL A 129 1.25 7.43 9.84
CA VAL A 129 2.63 7.37 10.36
C VAL A 129 3.50 8.43 9.68
N LEU A 130 3.43 8.55 8.36
CA LEU A 130 4.17 9.55 7.59
C LEU A 130 3.78 10.97 8.01
N THR A 131 2.49 11.25 8.17
CA THR A 131 2.02 12.58 8.60
C THR A 131 2.54 12.92 9.99
N VAL A 132 2.49 11.96 10.94
CA VAL A 132 3.03 12.16 12.30
C VAL A 132 4.53 12.43 12.24
N ALA A 133 5.28 11.68 11.42
CA ALA A 133 6.71 11.88 11.27
C ALA A 133 7.04 13.25 10.66
N LEU A 134 6.30 13.66 9.62
CA LEU A 134 6.47 14.97 8.98
C LEU A 134 6.12 16.13 9.90
N VAL A 135 5.10 16.00 10.75
CA VAL A 135 4.79 17.02 11.76
C VAL A 135 5.92 17.13 12.78
N ARG A 136 6.47 16.00 13.26
CA ARG A 136 7.62 16.00 14.17
C ARG A 136 8.86 16.60 13.52
N LEU A 137 9.19 16.20 12.29
CA LEU A 137 10.27 16.79 11.53
C LEU A 137 10.03 18.28 11.27
N GLY A 138 8.82 18.69 10.94
CA GLY A 138 8.46 20.10 10.74
C GLY A 138 8.57 20.94 12.02
N THR A 139 8.34 20.35 13.19
CA THR A 139 8.61 21.01 14.48
C THR A 139 10.10 21.10 14.79
N VAL A 140 10.91 20.15 14.32
CA VAL A 140 12.38 20.16 14.45
C VAL A 140 13.03 21.12 13.44
N ILE A 141 12.48 21.21 12.22
CA ILE A 141 12.90 22.10 11.11
C ILE A 141 12.23 23.49 11.21
N GLY A 142 11.59 23.80 12.35
CA GLY A 142 10.91 25.07 12.57
C GLY A 142 11.88 26.27 12.57
N TRP A 143 11.99 26.97 11.44
CA TRP A 143 12.50 28.35 11.24
C TRP A 143 13.87 28.74 11.83
N GLY A 144 14.63 27.82 12.41
CA GLY A 144 15.93 28.10 13.06
C GLY A 144 17.16 27.62 12.30
N GLU A 145 17.03 26.72 11.32
CA GLU A 145 18.17 26.06 10.66
C GLU A 145 18.32 26.37 9.17
N THR A 146 17.75 27.48 8.67
CA THR A 146 18.21 28.09 7.40
C THR A 146 19.27 29.15 7.68
N GLY A 147 20.31 28.76 8.40
CA GLY A 147 21.43 29.61 8.76
C GLY A 147 22.72 28.80 8.80
N VAL A 148 23.19 28.39 7.61
CA VAL A 148 24.58 28.33 7.10
C VAL A 148 24.57 27.56 5.77
#